data_AF-A0AAN7TM33-F1
#
_entry.id   AF-A0AAN7TM33-F1
#
_cell.length_a   1.000
_cell.length_b   1.000
_cell.length_c   1.000
_cell.angle_alpha   90.00
_cell.angle_beta   90.00
_cell.angle_gamma   90.00
#
_symmetry.space_group_name_H-M   'P 1'
#
loop_
_entity.id
_entity.type
_entity.pdbx_description
1 polymer ?
#
loop_
_entity_poly.entity_id
_entity_poly.type
_entity_poly.pdbx_seq_one_letter_code
_entity_poly.pdbx_strand_id
1 'polypeptide(L)'
;MSESITVLINECIKESFIEFKEVLEDEDTILYLCGLISESESFEEIKEQFNLFCQDFDIPFKGEENEVERVFNQLINLLKRKGCISFSIEGKPKSHLVCNNDSKKTILDLNDPNLTMEQYLSLTYSDDSRTRLATLRTMCPCKVKADIDQFYDRIIEMSKDSDRNIRYQAMHNLCDGSPAWREEAVIQTLESMHNDSDPKIRRRIHNILTHYKHTEFVTIGITKHQICSIKKYRPWRWKS
;
A
#
# COMPACT_ATOMS: atom_id res chain seq x y z
N MET A 1 -40.64 12.06 -19.52
CA MET A 1 -39.25 11.52 -19.46
C MET A 1 -38.77 11.35 -18.02
N SER A 2 -39.17 12.20 -17.07
CA SER A 2 -38.82 12.08 -15.64
C SER A 2 -39.27 10.77 -14.99
N GLU A 3 -40.52 10.33 -15.23
CA GLU A 3 -41.05 9.07 -14.66
C GLU A 3 -40.21 7.84 -15.02
N SER A 4 -39.60 7.82 -16.20
CA SER A 4 -38.76 6.70 -16.64
C SER A 4 -37.43 6.64 -15.87
N ILE A 5 -36.92 7.76 -15.38
CA ILE A 5 -35.64 7.83 -14.65
C ILE A 5 -35.87 7.40 -13.19
N THR A 6 -36.96 7.86 -12.58
CA THR A 6 -37.35 7.49 -11.21
C THR A 6 -37.51 5.98 -11.05
N VAL A 7 -38.11 5.30 -12.03
CA VAL A 7 -38.24 3.84 -12.02
C VAL A 7 -36.87 3.16 -12.05
N LEU A 8 -35.95 3.63 -12.89
CA LEU A 8 -34.61 3.07 -12.99
C LEU A 8 -33.77 3.30 -11.71
N ILE A 9 -33.89 4.47 -11.08
CA ILE A 9 -33.23 4.77 -9.80
C ILE A 9 -33.76 3.83 -8.71
N ASN A 10 -35.08 3.62 -8.63
CA ASN A 10 -35.69 2.71 -7.66
C ASN A 10 -35.15 1.28 -7.83
N GLU A 11 -35.06 0.78 -9.06
CA GLU A 11 -34.44 -0.52 -9.33
C GLU A 11 -32.97 -0.56 -8.88
N CYS A 12 -32.19 0.49 -9.14
CA CYS A 12 -30.80 0.57 -8.69
C CYS A 12 -30.68 0.53 -7.16
N ILE A 13 -31.57 1.19 -6.43
CA ILE A 13 -31.61 1.17 -4.96
C ILE A 13 -31.90 -0.26 -4.48
N LYS A 14 -32.97 -0.89 -5.00
CA LYS A 14 -33.33 -2.28 -4.63
C LYS A 14 -32.22 -3.29 -4.94
N GLU A 15 -31.51 -3.12 -6.05
CA GLU A 15 -30.35 -3.94 -6.42
C GLU A 15 -29.13 -3.71 -5.50
N SER A 16 -28.91 -2.48 -5.03
CA SER A 16 -27.77 -2.13 -4.19
C SER A 16 -27.91 -2.62 -2.75
N PHE A 17 -29.14 -2.62 -2.25
CA PHE A 17 -29.46 -3.01 -0.88
C PHE A 17 -30.02 -4.43 -0.78
N ILE A 18 -29.62 -5.33 -1.69
CA ILE A 18 -30.11 -6.71 -1.71
C ILE A 18 -29.85 -7.48 -0.40
N GLU A 19 -28.81 -7.10 0.34
CA GLU A 19 -28.43 -7.67 1.64
C GLU A 19 -29.24 -7.07 2.82
N PHE A 20 -29.97 -5.96 2.58
CA PHE A 20 -30.70 -5.17 3.59
C PHE A 20 -32.20 -5.07 3.30
N LYS A 21 -32.77 -6.07 2.60
CA LYS A 21 -34.17 -6.05 2.16
C LYS A 21 -35.17 -5.86 3.29
N GLU A 22 -34.88 -6.41 4.47
CA GLU A 22 -35.75 -6.32 5.66
C GLU A 22 -35.87 -4.88 6.19
N VAL A 23 -34.92 -4.00 5.85
CA VAL A 23 -34.90 -2.60 6.29
C VAL A 23 -35.50 -1.67 5.23
N LEU A 24 -35.43 -2.06 3.96
CA LEU A 24 -36.05 -1.36 2.83
C LEU A 24 -37.40 -1.97 2.41
N GLU A 25 -38.13 -2.60 3.34
CA GLU A 25 -39.47 -3.13 3.05
C GLU A 25 -40.48 -2.03 2.74
N ASP A 26 -40.24 -0.83 3.27
CA ASP A 26 -41.08 0.33 3.07
C ASP A 26 -40.78 1.03 1.73
N GLU A 27 -41.80 1.11 0.88
CA GLU A 27 -41.69 1.79 -0.42
C GLU A 27 -41.44 3.30 -0.25
N ASP A 28 -41.93 3.91 0.84
CA ASP A 28 -41.76 5.34 1.10
C ASP A 28 -40.28 5.68 1.39
N THR A 29 -39.58 4.79 2.10
CA THR A 29 -38.14 4.89 2.36
C THR A 29 -37.33 4.86 1.05
N ILE A 30 -37.69 3.98 0.11
CA ILE A 30 -37.03 3.90 -1.21
C ILE A 30 -37.34 5.14 -2.05
N LEU A 31 -38.59 5.62 -2.02
CA LEU A 31 -38.99 6.84 -2.73
C LEU A 31 -38.27 8.08 -2.19
N TYR A 32 -38.05 8.15 -0.88
CA TYR A 32 -37.28 9.22 -0.25
C TYR A 32 -35.85 9.27 -0.78
N LEU A 33 -35.10 8.15 -0.73
CA LEU A 33 -33.74 8.10 -1.30
C LEU A 33 -33.72 8.38 -2.81
N CYS A 34 -34.74 7.91 -3.53
CA CYS A 34 -34.90 8.19 -4.96
C CYS A 34 -35.05 9.70 -5.23
N GLY A 35 -35.81 10.41 -4.40
CA GLY A 35 -35.95 11.86 -4.43
C GLY A 35 -34.62 12.56 -4.21
N LEU A 36 -33.90 12.20 -3.13
CA LEU A 36 -32.58 12.77 -2.82
C LEU A 36 -31.59 12.62 -3.98
N ILE A 37 -31.53 11.44 -4.61
CA ILE A 37 -30.64 11.19 -5.75
C ILE A 37 -31.06 12.00 -6.98
N SER A 38 -32.37 12.16 -7.21
CA SER A 38 -32.90 12.87 -8.37
C SER A 38 -32.71 14.39 -8.28
N GLU A 39 -32.68 14.94 -7.06
CA GLU A 39 -32.52 16.37 -6.79
C GLU A 39 -31.04 16.79 -6.69
N SER A 40 -30.13 15.83 -6.50
CA SER A 40 -28.70 16.13 -6.34
C SER A 40 -28.05 16.61 -7.65
N GLU A 41 -27.26 17.68 -7.57
CA GLU A 41 -26.56 18.29 -8.71
C GLU A 41 -25.11 17.80 -8.85
N SER A 42 -24.59 17.12 -7.82
CA SER A 42 -23.20 16.64 -7.78
C SER A 42 -23.05 15.27 -7.14
N PHE A 43 -21.91 14.62 -7.38
CA PHE A 43 -21.58 13.33 -6.78
C PHE A 43 -21.39 13.45 -5.26
N GLU A 44 -20.77 14.54 -4.82
CA GLU A 44 -20.49 14.88 -3.43
C GLU A 44 -21.80 15.04 -2.66
N GLU A 45 -22.79 15.71 -3.25
CA GLU A 45 -24.12 15.88 -2.67
C GLU A 45 -24.85 14.53 -2.54
N ILE A 46 -24.81 13.66 -3.57
CA ILE A 46 -25.38 12.31 -3.46
C ILE A 46 -24.71 11.52 -2.33
N LYS A 47 -23.38 11.67 -2.14
CA LYS A 47 -22.67 11.00 -1.05
C LYS A 47 -23.10 11.51 0.32
N GLU A 48 -23.26 12.82 0.47
CA GLU A 48 -23.73 13.44 1.71
C GLU A 48 -25.18 13.01 2.03
N GLN A 49 -26.08 13.13 1.06
CA GLN A 49 -27.49 12.74 1.20
C GLN A 49 -27.64 11.24 1.49
N PHE A 50 -26.83 10.39 0.86
CA PHE A 50 -26.82 8.95 1.14
C PHE A 50 -26.38 8.65 2.57
N ASN A 51 -25.35 9.34 3.08
CA ASN A 51 -24.90 9.14 4.46
C ASN A 51 -25.96 9.60 5.48
N LEU A 52 -26.62 10.73 5.23
CA LEU A 52 -27.74 11.20 6.06
C LEU A 52 -28.90 10.20 6.04
N PHE A 53 -29.28 9.73 4.84
CA PHE A 53 -30.29 8.67 4.70
C PHE A 53 -29.95 7.42 5.53
N CYS A 54 -28.70 6.96 5.48
CA CYS A 54 -28.29 5.79 6.26
C CYS A 54 -28.40 6.01 7.78
N GLN A 55 -28.19 7.25 8.25
CA GLN A 55 -28.34 7.63 9.66
C GLN A 55 -29.82 7.76 10.05
N ASP A 56 -30.64 8.41 9.24
CA ASP A 56 -32.05 8.69 9.53
C ASP A 56 -32.90 7.41 9.60
N PHE A 57 -32.55 6.39 8.82
CA PHE A 57 -33.26 5.12 8.75
C PHE A 57 -32.57 3.99 9.53
N ASP A 58 -31.57 4.31 10.37
CA ASP A 58 -30.83 3.35 11.21
C ASP A 58 -30.40 2.08 10.43
N ILE A 59 -29.88 2.26 9.21
CA ILE A 59 -29.52 1.13 8.35
C ILE A 59 -28.40 0.32 9.06
N PRO A 60 -28.61 -0.99 9.34
CA PRO A 60 -27.76 -1.79 10.21
C PRO A 60 -26.49 -2.27 9.49
N PHE A 61 -25.69 -1.33 9.01
CA PHE A 61 -24.29 -1.60 8.69
C PHE A 61 -23.62 -2.02 10.00
N LYS A 62 -22.82 -3.09 9.98
CA LYS A 62 -22.31 -3.77 11.20
C LYS A 62 -21.23 -2.97 11.95
N GLY A 63 -21.30 -1.64 11.92
CA GLY A 63 -20.33 -0.72 12.50
C GLY A 63 -19.05 -0.58 11.68
N GLU A 64 -18.99 -1.15 10.48
CA GLU A 64 -17.84 -1.02 9.59
C GLU A 64 -18.10 0.14 8.60
N GLU A 65 -17.36 1.25 8.74
CA GLU A 65 -17.38 2.37 7.78
C GLU A 65 -17.20 1.90 6.32
N ASN A 66 -16.51 0.78 6.14
CA ASN A 66 -16.29 0.11 4.87
C ASN A 66 -17.57 -0.42 4.21
N GLU A 67 -18.60 -0.80 4.97
CA GLU A 67 -19.85 -1.35 4.42
C GLU A 67 -20.71 -0.26 3.78
N VAL A 68 -20.83 0.91 4.41
CA VAL A 68 -21.56 2.07 3.87
C VAL A 68 -20.96 2.50 2.54
N GLU A 69 -19.63 2.63 2.50
CA GLU A 69 -18.92 3.03 1.28
C GLU A 69 -19.02 1.95 0.19
N ARG A 70 -19.03 0.66 0.55
CA ARG A 70 -19.26 -0.44 -0.40
C ARG A 70 -20.64 -0.33 -1.06
N VAL A 71 -21.71 -0.17 -0.29
CA VAL A 71 -23.08 -0.07 -0.81
C VAL A 71 -23.26 1.19 -1.63
N PHE A 72 -22.71 2.31 -1.17
CA PHE A 72 -22.71 3.58 -1.91
C PHE A 72 -22.05 3.42 -3.30
N ASN A 73 -20.85 2.85 -3.35
CA ASN A 73 -20.13 2.64 -4.60
C ASN A 73 -20.88 1.69 -5.55
N GLN A 74 -21.52 0.65 -5.01
CA GLN A 74 -22.38 -0.24 -5.78
C GLN A 74 -23.56 0.51 -6.41
N LEU A 75 -24.26 1.33 -5.64
CA LEU A 75 -25.37 2.16 -6.10
C LEU A 75 -24.94 3.10 -7.22
N ILE A 76 -23.85 3.84 -7.03
CA ILE A 76 -23.33 4.77 -8.03
C ILE A 76 -22.96 4.05 -9.34
N ASN A 77 -22.33 2.87 -9.26
CA ASN A 77 -21.98 2.10 -10.44
C ASN A 77 -23.22 1.64 -11.21
N LEU A 78 -24.29 1.25 -10.51
CA LEU A 78 -25.55 0.87 -11.12
C LEU A 78 -26.24 2.08 -11.78
N LEU A 79 -26.28 3.22 -11.10
CA LEU A 79 -26.86 4.46 -11.62
C LEU A 79 -26.14 4.94 -12.89
N LYS A 80 -24.81 4.86 -12.92
CA LYS A 80 -24.01 5.17 -14.14
C LYS A 80 -24.29 4.19 -15.27
N ARG A 81 -24.32 2.89 -14.97
CA ARG A 81 -24.55 1.84 -15.97
C ARG A 81 -25.92 1.96 -16.61
N LYS A 82 -26.94 2.33 -15.85
CA LYS A 82 -28.31 2.56 -16.35
C LYS A 82 -28.51 3.97 -16.93
N GLY A 83 -27.48 4.83 -16.90
CA GLY A 83 -27.56 6.20 -17.42
C GLY A 83 -28.46 7.13 -16.61
N CYS A 84 -28.73 6.80 -15.34
CA CYS A 84 -29.55 7.63 -14.45
C CYS A 84 -28.81 8.89 -14.00
N ILE A 85 -27.47 8.84 -13.96
CA ILE A 85 -26.62 9.96 -13.59
C ILE A 85 -25.51 10.14 -14.62
N SER A 86 -25.22 11.40 -14.96
CA SER A 86 -24.18 11.77 -15.92
C SER A 86 -23.20 12.78 -15.32
N PHE A 87 -22.96 12.71 -14.02
CA PHE A 87 -21.89 13.52 -13.42
C PHE A 87 -20.58 13.11 -14.08
N SER A 88 -19.93 14.08 -14.70
CA SER A 88 -18.50 13.95 -14.95
C SER A 88 -17.87 13.91 -13.57
N ILE A 89 -17.50 12.71 -13.10
CA ILE A 89 -16.40 12.67 -12.14
C ILE A 89 -15.31 13.43 -12.87
N GLU A 90 -14.95 14.62 -12.40
CA GLU A 90 -13.65 15.18 -12.69
C GLU A 90 -12.68 14.12 -12.17
N GLY A 91 -12.39 13.15 -13.04
CA GLY A 91 -11.55 12.03 -12.72
C GLY A 91 -10.30 12.67 -12.20
N LYS A 92 -9.93 12.32 -10.95
CA LYS A 92 -8.65 12.70 -10.34
C LYS A 92 -7.67 12.94 -11.48
N PRO A 93 -7.23 14.17 -11.71
CA PRO A 93 -6.53 14.51 -12.93
C PRO A 93 -5.44 13.47 -13.10
N LYS A 94 -5.44 12.79 -14.26
CA LYS A 94 -4.30 11.98 -14.68
C LYS A 94 -3.10 12.89 -14.45
N SER A 95 -2.25 12.53 -13.50
CA SER A 95 -1.22 13.38 -12.93
C SER A 95 -0.14 13.66 -13.97
N HIS A 96 -0.44 14.57 -14.89
CA HIS A 96 0.54 15.31 -15.65
C HIS A 96 0.91 16.52 -14.81
N LEU A 97 1.98 16.36 -14.03
CA LEU A 97 2.98 17.39 -13.74
C LEU A 97 2.45 18.83 -13.63
N VAL A 98 1.71 19.14 -12.57
CA VAL A 98 1.71 20.51 -12.03
C VAL A 98 1.76 20.40 -10.50
N CYS A 99 2.92 20.72 -9.94
CA CYS A 99 3.11 20.90 -8.50
C CYS A 99 2.29 22.11 -8.04
N ASN A 100 1.20 21.87 -7.31
CA ASN A 100 0.68 22.87 -6.39
C ASN A 100 1.18 22.51 -4.98
N ASN A 101 2.13 23.32 -4.53
CA ASN A 101 2.61 23.39 -3.16
C ASN A 101 1.45 23.84 -2.25
N ASP A 102 0.76 22.89 -1.63
CA ASP A 102 0.05 23.15 -0.39
C ASP A 102 0.65 22.28 0.71
N SER A 103 1.49 22.96 1.49
CA SER A 103 2.20 22.55 2.70
C SER A 103 1.27 22.13 3.84
N LYS A 104 0.50 21.06 3.65
CA LYS A 104 0.13 20.19 4.77
C LYS A 104 1.06 18.99 4.70
N LYS A 105 2.04 18.97 5.60
CA LYS A 105 2.89 17.82 5.86
C LYS A 105 1.97 16.67 6.29
N THR A 106 1.46 15.89 5.33
CA THR A 106 0.75 14.64 5.63
C THR A 106 1.74 13.80 6.41
N ILE A 107 1.49 13.68 7.71
CA ILE A 107 2.33 12.87 8.60
C ILE A 107 2.06 11.43 8.17
N LEU A 108 2.99 10.87 7.40
CA LEU A 108 2.96 9.46 7.04
C LEU A 108 3.21 8.65 8.31
N ASP A 109 2.22 7.89 8.75
CA ASP A 109 2.36 6.96 9.88
C ASP A 109 2.75 5.58 9.34
N LEU A 110 3.88 5.06 9.81
CA LEU A 110 4.35 3.71 9.50
C LEU A 110 3.37 2.60 9.88
N ASN A 111 2.42 2.88 10.78
CA ASN A 111 1.39 1.95 11.21
C ASN A 111 0.15 1.95 10.31
N ASP A 112 0.07 2.85 9.33
CA ASP A 112 -1.04 2.85 8.37
C ASP A 112 -0.96 1.61 7.47
N PRO A 113 -1.96 0.71 7.50
CA PRO A 113 -1.96 -0.51 6.69
C PRO A 113 -2.08 -0.24 5.18
N ASN A 114 -2.44 0.98 4.78
CA ASN A 114 -2.69 1.36 3.38
C ASN A 114 -1.54 2.17 2.77
N LEU A 115 -0.36 2.14 3.36
CA LEU A 115 0.83 2.77 2.79
C LEU A 115 1.18 2.16 1.43
N THR A 116 1.24 3.03 0.43
CA THR A 116 1.77 2.72 -0.90
C THR A 116 3.29 2.59 -0.87
N MET A 117 3.85 1.92 -1.88
CA MET A 117 5.31 1.75 -2.00
C MET A 117 6.05 3.09 -2.05
N GLU A 118 5.52 4.08 -2.75
CA GLU A 118 6.11 5.42 -2.85
C GLU A 118 6.13 6.11 -1.48
N GLN A 119 5.09 5.92 -0.66
CA GLN A 119 5.06 6.45 0.70
C GLN A 119 6.10 5.77 1.60
N TYR A 120 6.28 4.45 1.50
CA TYR A 120 7.38 3.76 2.18
C TYR A 120 8.75 4.29 1.75
N LEU A 121 8.97 4.49 0.45
CA LEU A 121 10.21 5.09 -0.03
C LEU A 121 10.39 6.50 0.52
N SER A 122 9.36 7.34 0.53
CA SER A 122 9.43 8.70 1.08
C SER A 122 9.82 8.71 2.57
N LEU A 123 9.32 7.76 3.36
CA LEU A 123 9.68 7.60 4.78
C LEU A 123 11.16 7.28 5.00
N THR A 124 11.82 6.63 4.03
CA THR A 124 13.27 6.41 4.08
C THR A 124 14.09 7.69 3.90
N TYR A 125 13.49 8.80 3.45
CA TYR A 125 14.12 10.12 3.36
C TYR A 125 13.83 11.01 4.57
N SER A 126 13.12 10.50 5.58
CA SER A 126 12.84 11.25 6.81
C SER A 126 14.13 11.71 7.49
N ASP A 127 14.14 12.94 8.01
CA ASP A 127 15.25 13.48 8.80
C ASP A 127 15.48 12.66 10.09
N ASP A 128 14.40 12.08 10.64
CA ASP A 128 14.46 11.25 11.83
C ASP A 128 15.00 9.84 11.52
N SER A 129 16.14 9.50 12.14
CA SER A 129 16.80 8.21 11.92
C SER A 129 15.96 7.03 12.43
N ARG A 130 15.09 7.25 13.42
CA ARG A 130 14.18 6.20 13.92
C ARG A 130 13.14 5.82 12.87
N THR A 131 12.55 6.82 12.22
CA THR A 131 11.61 6.63 11.10
C THR A 131 12.28 5.88 9.96
N ARG A 132 13.48 6.29 9.53
CA ARG A 132 14.24 5.59 8.47
C ARG A 132 14.53 4.13 8.84
N LEU A 133 14.99 3.88 10.07
CA LEU A 133 15.29 2.54 10.57
C LEU A 133 14.04 1.66 10.66
N ALA A 134 12.94 2.20 11.19
CA ALA A 134 11.67 1.48 11.28
C ALA A 134 11.17 1.09 9.88
N THR A 135 11.24 2.02 8.92
CA THR A 135 10.89 1.76 7.52
C THR A 135 11.70 0.61 6.92
N LEU A 136 13.04 0.63 7.06
CA LEU A 136 13.90 -0.45 6.58
C LEU A 136 13.59 -1.82 7.21
N ARG A 137 13.16 -1.83 8.47
CA ARG A 137 12.78 -3.06 9.19
C ARG A 137 11.41 -3.58 8.77
N THR A 138 10.47 -2.70 8.46
CA THR A 138 9.15 -3.07 7.96
C THR A 138 9.29 -3.67 6.57
N MET A 139 10.07 -3.02 5.71
CA MET A 139 10.26 -3.41 4.32
C MET A 139 11.38 -4.45 4.10
N CYS A 140 11.89 -5.10 5.15
CA CYS A 140 12.92 -6.14 5.01
C CYS A 140 12.47 -7.22 4.00
N PRO A 141 13.30 -7.58 3.00
CA PRO A 141 12.95 -8.63 2.03
C PRO A 141 12.57 -9.96 2.70
N CYS A 142 13.16 -10.23 3.86
CA CYS A 142 12.84 -11.36 4.73
C CYS A 142 11.40 -11.41 5.24
N LYS A 143 10.76 -10.25 5.42
CA LYS A 143 9.38 -10.10 5.89
C LYS A 143 8.42 -9.99 4.72
N VAL A 144 8.72 -9.09 3.77
CA VAL A 144 7.84 -8.78 2.65
C VAL A 144 7.84 -9.89 1.60
N LYS A 145 8.96 -10.63 1.46
CA LYS A 145 9.14 -11.74 0.51
C LYS A 145 8.85 -11.34 -0.94
N ALA A 146 9.20 -10.12 -1.30
CA ALA A 146 9.05 -9.56 -2.64
C ALA A 146 10.34 -8.86 -3.08
N ASP A 147 10.68 -9.02 -4.36
CA ASP A 147 11.83 -8.37 -4.98
C ASP A 147 11.38 -7.02 -5.57
N ILE A 148 11.55 -5.95 -4.81
CA ILE A 148 11.15 -4.60 -5.22
C ILE A 148 12.39 -3.80 -5.60
N ASP A 149 12.56 -3.58 -6.89
CA ASP A 149 13.80 -3.04 -7.46
C ASP A 149 14.19 -1.67 -6.88
N GLN A 150 13.24 -0.72 -6.86
CA GLN A 150 13.42 0.61 -6.27
C GLN A 150 13.82 0.57 -4.79
N PHE A 151 13.37 -0.45 -4.07
CA PHE A 151 13.71 -0.59 -2.65
C PHE A 151 15.16 -1.06 -2.47
N TYR A 152 15.67 -1.92 -3.35
CA TYR A 152 17.07 -2.32 -3.33
C TYR A 152 18.01 -1.17 -3.66
N ASP A 153 17.66 -0.34 -4.65
CA ASP A 153 18.39 0.91 -4.92
C ASP A 153 18.46 1.76 -3.66
N ARG A 154 17.32 1.92 -2.98
CA ARG A 154 17.27 2.70 -1.74
C ARG A 154 18.08 2.07 -0.60
N ILE A 155 18.05 0.75 -0.42
CA ILE A 155 18.88 0.07 0.59
C ILE A 155 20.36 0.31 0.31
N ILE A 156 20.79 0.23 -0.95
CA ILE A 156 22.18 0.50 -1.37
C ILE A 156 22.57 1.93 -1.01
N GLU A 157 21.71 2.93 -1.26
CA GLU A 157 21.96 4.31 -0.82
C GLU A 157 22.09 4.43 0.70
N MET A 158 21.18 3.79 1.44
CA MET A 158 21.14 3.83 2.91
C MET A 158 22.30 3.06 3.56
N SER A 159 23.04 2.25 2.82
CA SER A 159 24.31 1.65 3.29
C SER A 159 25.35 2.70 3.69
N LYS A 160 25.20 3.93 3.20
CA LYS A 160 26.05 5.10 3.49
C LYS A 160 25.43 6.09 4.48
N ASP A 161 24.32 5.74 5.14
CA ASP A 161 23.65 6.63 6.08
C ASP A 161 24.58 7.04 7.24
N SER A 162 24.43 8.27 7.73
CA SER A 162 25.13 8.76 8.91
C SER A 162 24.93 7.89 10.17
N ASP A 163 23.73 7.32 10.36
CA ASP A 163 23.39 6.51 11.53
C ASP A 163 23.88 5.06 11.37
N ARG A 164 24.68 4.60 12.34
CA ARG A 164 25.23 3.24 12.36
C ARG A 164 24.15 2.15 12.34
N ASN A 165 22.99 2.38 12.95
CA ASN A 165 21.92 1.39 13.04
C ASN A 165 21.24 1.20 11.69
N ILE A 166 21.11 2.28 10.92
CA ILE A 166 20.57 2.26 9.56
C ILE A 166 21.53 1.50 8.65
N ARG A 167 22.84 1.83 8.68
CA ARG A 167 23.84 1.10 7.89
C ARG A 167 23.86 -0.40 8.21
N TYR A 168 23.77 -0.75 9.51
CA TYR A 168 23.68 -2.15 9.93
C TYR A 168 22.42 -2.84 9.39
N GLN A 169 21.27 -2.16 9.43
CA GLN A 169 20.02 -2.69 8.89
C GLN A 169 20.07 -2.82 7.36
N ALA A 170 20.66 -1.86 6.65
CA ALA A 170 20.84 -1.91 5.21
C ALA A 170 21.70 -3.12 4.81
N MET A 171 22.85 -3.33 5.45
CA MET A 171 23.67 -4.53 5.28
C MET A 171 22.85 -5.81 5.54
N HIS A 172 22.02 -5.84 6.57
CA HIS A 172 21.16 -6.98 6.85
C HIS A 172 20.19 -7.26 5.69
N ASN A 173 19.46 -6.25 5.25
CA ASN A 173 18.50 -6.37 4.15
C ASN A 173 19.17 -6.83 2.84
N LEU A 174 20.37 -6.33 2.52
CA LEU A 174 21.16 -6.74 1.34
C LEU A 174 21.57 -8.22 1.36
N CYS A 175 21.55 -8.87 2.52
CA CYS A 175 21.98 -10.25 2.65
C CYS A 175 20.82 -11.22 2.93
N ASP A 176 19.58 -10.73 2.99
CA ASP A 176 18.42 -11.51 3.40
C ASP A 176 17.47 -11.79 2.22
N GLY A 177 18.05 -12.40 1.18
CA GLY A 177 17.30 -12.80 -0.01
C GLY A 177 17.36 -11.80 -1.17
N SER A 178 18.51 -11.14 -1.38
CA SER A 178 18.70 -10.27 -2.55
C SER A 178 18.46 -11.00 -3.88
N PRO A 179 17.81 -10.36 -4.85
CA PRO A 179 17.54 -10.98 -6.14
C PRO A 179 18.84 -11.18 -6.94
N ALA A 180 18.90 -12.27 -7.70
CA ALA A 180 20.11 -12.68 -8.43
C ALA A 180 20.61 -11.60 -9.42
N TRP A 181 19.69 -10.86 -10.06
CA TRP A 181 20.06 -9.80 -11.01
C TRP A 181 20.68 -8.56 -10.34
N ARG A 182 20.63 -8.46 -9.01
CA ARG A 182 21.25 -7.38 -8.22
C ARG A 182 22.54 -7.83 -7.51
N GLU A 183 22.98 -9.07 -7.71
CA GLU A 183 24.12 -9.66 -6.98
C GLU A 183 25.37 -8.78 -7.05
N GLU A 184 25.76 -8.35 -8.26
CA GLU A 184 26.94 -7.51 -8.45
C GLU A 184 26.87 -6.20 -7.65
N ALA A 185 25.73 -5.51 -7.72
CA ALA A 185 25.51 -4.26 -6.98
C ALA A 185 25.53 -4.48 -5.46
N VAL A 186 24.97 -5.60 -5.00
CA VAL A 186 24.99 -6.00 -3.58
C VAL A 186 26.42 -6.24 -3.12
N ILE A 187 27.22 -7.02 -3.86
CA ILE A 187 28.60 -7.31 -3.52
C ILE A 187 29.45 -6.05 -3.50
N GLN A 188 29.37 -5.21 -4.54
CA GLN A 188 30.10 -3.94 -4.60
C GLN A 188 29.74 -3.03 -3.41
N THR A 189 28.47 -3.01 -3.01
CA THR A 189 28.02 -2.26 -1.83
C THR A 189 28.64 -2.82 -0.56
N LEU A 190 28.59 -4.13 -0.33
CA LEU A 190 29.19 -4.78 0.84
C LEU A 190 30.71 -4.58 0.91
N GLU A 191 31.41 -4.64 -0.23
CA GLU A 191 32.84 -4.35 -0.32
C GLU A 191 33.14 -2.90 0.08
N SER A 192 32.32 -1.94 -0.35
CA SER A 192 32.46 -0.53 0.07
C SER A 192 32.27 -0.34 1.58
N MET A 193 31.46 -1.18 2.23
CA MET A 193 31.23 -1.17 3.68
C MET A 193 32.33 -1.88 4.48
N HIS A 194 33.32 -2.50 3.83
CA HIS A 194 34.40 -3.23 4.53
C HIS A 194 35.19 -2.32 5.50
N ASN A 195 35.27 -1.02 5.20
CA ASN A 195 35.95 -0.02 6.01
C ASN A 195 34.99 0.89 6.80
N ASP A 196 33.76 0.44 7.09
CA ASP A 196 32.80 1.22 7.89
C ASP A 196 33.42 1.71 9.20
N SER A 197 33.09 2.92 9.64
CA SER A 197 33.48 3.45 10.96
C SER A 197 33.17 2.49 12.13
N ASP A 198 32.08 1.72 12.01
CA ASP A 198 31.61 0.81 13.03
C ASP A 198 32.30 -0.58 12.98
N PRO A 199 33.00 -1.00 14.05
CA PRO A 199 33.72 -2.28 14.05
C PRO A 199 32.81 -3.50 13.95
N LYS A 200 31.55 -3.42 14.39
CA LYS A 200 30.58 -4.53 14.31
C LYS A 200 30.11 -4.73 12.87
N ILE A 201 29.87 -3.64 12.14
CA ILE A 201 29.56 -3.68 10.71
C ILE A 201 30.75 -4.28 9.95
N ARG A 202 31.97 -3.74 10.12
CA ARG A 202 33.18 -4.26 9.45
C ARG A 202 33.37 -5.75 9.66
N ARG A 203 33.27 -6.22 10.91
CA ARG A 203 33.40 -7.64 11.24
C ARG A 203 32.34 -8.50 10.55
N ARG A 204 31.09 -8.02 10.48
CA ARG A 204 30.00 -8.76 9.82
C ARG A 204 30.23 -8.83 8.31
N ILE A 205 30.56 -7.71 7.67
CA ILE A 205 30.90 -7.62 6.25
C ILE A 205 32.04 -8.59 5.90
N HIS A 206 33.13 -8.55 6.66
CA HIS A 206 34.26 -9.45 6.45
C HIS A 206 33.84 -10.93 6.46
N ASN A 207 33.00 -11.33 7.41
CA ASN A 207 32.47 -12.69 7.49
C ASN A 207 31.58 -13.04 6.29
N ILE A 208 30.73 -12.10 5.84
CA ILE A 208 29.84 -12.29 4.69
C ILE A 208 30.65 -12.45 3.40
N LEU A 209 31.59 -11.54 3.12
CA LEU A 209 32.41 -11.59 1.92
C LEU A 209 33.33 -12.81 1.90
N THR A 210 33.86 -13.22 3.05
CA THR A 210 34.64 -14.47 3.15
C THR A 210 33.77 -15.67 2.83
N HIS A 211 32.54 -15.73 3.35
CA HIS A 211 31.61 -16.81 3.03
C HIS A 211 31.25 -16.82 1.53
N TYR A 212 30.91 -15.66 0.97
CA TYR A 212 30.58 -15.49 -0.44
C TYR A 212 31.70 -15.99 -1.37
N LYS A 213 32.98 -15.67 -1.07
CA LYS A 213 34.13 -16.16 -1.86
C LYS A 213 34.25 -17.69 -1.91
N HIS A 214 33.71 -18.40 -0.92
CA HIS A 214 33.74 -19.86 -0.85
C HIS A 214 32.48 -20.52 -1.41
N THR A 215 31.34 -19.84 -1.37
CA THR A 215 30.05 -20.44 -1.68
C THR A 215 29.34 -19.83 -2.88
N GLU A 216 29.78 -18.67 -3.37
CA GLU A 216 29.08 -17.83 -4.35
C GLU A 216 27.68 -17.38 -3.87
N PHE A 217 27.40 -17.46 -2.55
CA PHE A 217 26.13 -17.02 -1.96
C PHE A 217 26.32 -15.97 -0.88
N VAL A 218 25.58 -14.86 -1.01
CA VAL A 218 25.49 -13.83 0.02
C VAL A 218 24.45 -14.27 1.04
N THR A 219 24.90 -14.80 2.17
CA THR A 219 24.01 -15.11 3.31
C THR A 219 24.64 -14.60 4.60
N ILE A 220 23.86 -14.03 5.51
CA ILE A 220 24.37 -13.80 6.88
C ILE A 220 24.23 -15.09 7.67
N GLY A 221 25.35 -15.49 8.30
CA GLY A 221 25.49 -16.71 9.10
C GLY A 221 24.22 -17.13 9.84
N ILE A 222 23.77 -18.32 9.45
CA ILE A 222 22.58 -19.05 9.89
C ILE A 222 22.68 -19.31 11.40
N THR A 223 21.89 -18.61 12.21
CA THR A 223 21.40 -19.23 13.45
C THR A 223 20.38 -20.31 13.05
N LYS A 224 20.58 -21.54 13.53
CA LYS A 224 19.90 -22.81 13.19
C LYS A 224 18.35 -22.83 13.06
N HIS A 225 17.63 -21.73 13.23
CA HIS A 225 16.17 -21.70 13.30
C HIS A 225 15.43 -21.14 12.07
N GLN A 226 16.11 -20.81 10.96
CA GLN A 226 15.43 -20.35 9.73
C GLN A 226 15.84 -21.12 8.46
N ILE A 227 15.95 -22.44 8.58
CA ILE A 227 15.96 -23.36 7.42
C ILE A 227 14.55 -23.48 6.78
N CYS A 228 13.54 -22.75 7.28
CA CYS A 228 12.15 -22.90 6.85
C CYS A 228 11.76 -22.15 5.55
N SER A 229 12.68 -21.51 4.82
CA SER A 229 12.33 -20.85 3.55
C SER A 229 13.29 -21.08 2.37
N ILE A 230 14.37 -21.85 2.56
CA ILE A 230 15.32 -22.22 1.48
C ILE A 230 14.70 -23.19 0.44
N LYS A 231 13.47 -23.67 0.64
CA LYS A 231 12.81 -24.61 -0.29
C LYS A 231 12.08 -23.95 -1.48
N LYS A 232 11.98 -22.61 -1.59
CA LYS A 232 11.28 -21.97 -2.73
C LYS A 232 12.15 -21.15 -3.70
N TYR A 233 13.41 -20.87 -3.37
CA TYR A 233 14.36 -20.34 -4.34
C TYR A 233 15.57 -21.26 -4.39
N ARG A 234 15.71 -22.00 -5.49
CA ARG A 234 16.86 -22.87 -5.71
C ARG A 234 18.14 -22.01 -5.68
N PRO A 235 19.17 -22.39 -4.92
CA PRO A 235 20.51 -21.82 -5.06
C PRO A 235 21.08 -22.24 -6.42
N TRP A 236 21.55 -21.28 -7.21
CA TRP A 236 22.21 -21.54 -8.48
C TRP A 236 23.56 -22.22 -8.26
N ARG A 237 23.83 -23.24 -9.07
CA ARG A 237 25.10 -23.96 -9.11
C ARG A 237 25.75 -23.57 -10.43
N TRP A 238 26.85 -22.82 -10.41
CA TRP A 238 27.66 -22.65 -11.62
C TRP A 238 28.17 -24.01 -12.06
N LYS A 239 27.86 -24.40 -13.30
CA LYS A 239 28.62 -25.40 -14.04
C LYS A 239 29.61 -24.61 -14.89
N SER A 240 30.89 -24.77 -14.57
CA SER A 240 32.00 -24.48 -15.45
C SER A 240 31.96 -25.31 -16.73
#